data_AF-A0AAD4BVU2-F1
#
_entry.id   AF-A0AAD4BVU2-F1
#
_cell.length_a   1.000
_cell.length_b   1.000
_cell.length_c   1.000
_cell.angle_alpha   90.00
_cell.angle_beta   90.00
_cell.angle_gamma   90.00
#
_symmetry.space_group_name_H-M   'P 1'
#
loop_
_entity.id
_entity.type
_entity.pdbx_description
1 polymer ?
#
loop_
_entity_poly.entity_id
_entity_poly.type
_entity_poly.pdbx_seq_one_letter_code
_entity_poly.pdbx_strand_id
1 'polypeptide(L)'
;MTPPHAAEYASAQYALARDCATLQLVEQDIEACRIRIARAHAEMRLLERQRDAVQRRVSVHRARLSPLRAVPDQILQEIFQHCLPDTPYVVPNAHSAPLVLTHVCRRWRTVVQASSELW
;
A
#
# COMPACT_ATOMS: atom_id res chain seq x y z
N MET A 1 55.54 -11.40 -50.88
CA MET A 1 54.15 -11.86 -51.01
C MET A 1 53.58 -12.05 -49.61
N THR A 2 52.91 -11.03 -49.07
CA THR A 2 52.13 -11.15 -47.84
C THR A 2 50.84 -11.93 -48.15
N PRO A 3 50.45 -12.91 -47.33
CA PRO A 3 49.27 -13.72 -47.63
C PRO A 3 47.99 -12.86 -47.52
N PRO A 4 47.01 -13.02 -48.44
CA PRO A 4 45.77 -12.23 -48.51
C PRO A 4 44.93 -12.29 -47.21
N HIS A 5 45.15 -13.32 -46.42
CA HIS A 5 44.49 -13.58 -45.15
C HIS A 5 44.78 -12.54 -44.05
N ALA A 6 45.94 -11.87 -44.04
CA ALA A 6 46.30 -10.99 -42.93
C ALA A 6 45.41 -9.73 -42.85
N ALA A 7 44.97 -9.19 -44.00
CA ALA A 7 44.15 -7.99 -44.06
C ALA A 7 42.68 -8.25 -43.68
N GLU A 8 42.14 -9.40 -44.08
CA GLU A 8 40.77 -9.82 -43.73
C GLU A 8 40.64 -10.10 -42.24
N TYR A 9 41.67 -10.69 -41.62
CA TYR A 9 41.70 -10.97 -40.19
C TYR A 9 41.82 -9.69 -39.37
N ALA A 10 42.61 -8.71 -39.83
CA ALA A 10 42.69 -7.40 -39.20
C ALA A 10 41.37 -6.63 -39.26
N SER A 11 40.65 -6.71 -40.40
CA SER A 11 39.33 -6.10 -40.56
C SER A 11 38.28 -6.74 -39.63
N ALA A 12 38.27 -8.08 -39.54
CA ALA A 12 37.39 -8.80 -38.62
C ALA A 12 37.71 -8.50 -37.14
N GLN A 13 38.99 -8.44 -36.77
CA GLN A 13 39.41 -8.07 -35.41
C GLN A 13 39.00 -6.64 -35.05
N TYR A 14 39.10 -5.70 -35.98
CA TYR A 14 38.68 -4.32 -35.77
C TYR A 14 37.17 -4.20 -35.57
N ALA A 15 36.37 -4.91 -36.37
CA ALA A 15 34.92 -4.94 -36.23
C ALA A 15 34.50 -5.50 -34.86
N LEU A 16 35.10 -6.61 -34.43
CA LEU A 16 34.86 -7.19 -33.11
C LEU A 16 35.26 -6.25 -31.96
N ALA A 17 36.41 -5.58 -32.07
CA ALA A 17 36.85 -4.62 -31.06
C ALA A 17 35.90 -3.42 -30.94
N ARG A 18 35.41 -2.91 -32.07
CA ARG A 18 34.41 -1.83 -32.11
C ARG A 18 33.09 -2.26 -31.45
N ASP A 19 32.63 -3.46 -31.77
CA ASP A 19 31.37 -3.98 -31.24
C ASP A 19 31.48 -4.25 -29.73
N CYS A 20 32.60 -4.81 -29.25
CA CYS A 20 32.90 -4.94 -27.82
C CYS A 20 32.90 -3.57 -27.10
N ALA A 21 33.55 -2.55 -27.67
CA ALA A 21 33.56 -1.20 -27.09
C ALA A 21 32.14 -0.60 -27.01
N THR A 22 31.31 -0.86 -28.03
CA THR A 22 29.92 -0.40 -28.07
C THR A 22 29.08 -1.09 -26.98
N LEU A 23 29.23 -2.42 -26.82
CA LEU A 23 28.54 -3.16 -25.77
C LEU A 23 28.92 -2.65 -24.38
N GLN A 24 30.21 -2.42 -24.14
CA GLN A 24 30.69 -1.92 -22.85
C GLN A 24 30.11 -0.54 -22.50
N LEU A 25 29.96 0.35 -23.47
CA LEU A 25 29.31 1.66 -23.28
C LEU A 25 27.84 1.49 -22.87
N VAL A 26 27.09 0.65 -23.60
CA VAL A 26 25.66 0.43 -23.31
C VAL A 26 25.46 -0.21 -21.94
N GLU A 27 26.32 -1.14 -21.55
CA GLU A 27 26.30 -1.75 -20.21
C GLU A 27 26.53 -0.72 -19.09
N GLN A 28 27.45 0.22 -19.31
CA GLN A 28 27.68 1.33 -18.37
C GLN A 28 26.46 2.23 -18.23
N ASP A 29 25.78 2.55 -19.34
CA ASP A 29 24.56 3.37 -19.33
C ASP A 29 23.41 2.66 -18.60
N ILE A 30 23.26 1.34 -18.80
CA ILE A 30 22.27 0.52 -18.09
C ILE A 30 22.54 0.58 -16.59
N GLU A 31 23.79 0.43 -16.16
CA GLU A 31 24.13 0.46 -14.74
C GLU A 31 23.93 1.85 -14.12
N ALA A 32 24.28 2.91 -14.85
CA ALA A 32 23.98 4.28 -14.44
C ALA A 32 22.46 4.50 -14.27
N CYS A 33 21.65 3.98 -15.19
CA CYS A 33 20.19 4.03 -15.09
C CYS A 33 19.68 3.26 -13.88
N ARG A 34 20.20 2.05 -13.61
CA ARG A 34 19.83 1.24 -12.44
C ARG A 34 20.10 1.99 -11.12
N ILE A 35 21.25 2.63 -10.99
CA ILE A 35 21.59 3.44 -9.81
C ILE A 35 20.61 4.59 -9.64
N ARG A 36 20.26 5.30 -10.73
CA ARG A 36 19.30 6.41 -10.69
C ARG A 36 17.90 5.93 -10.27
N ILE A 37 17.45 4.80 -10.82
CA ILE A 37 16.16 4.18 -10.44
C ILE A 37 16.18 3.78 -8.96
N ALA A 38 17.25 3.14 -8.48
CA ALA A 38 17.37 2.74 -7.09
C ALA A 38 17.32 3.94 -6.13
N ARG A 39 17.98 5.05 -6.47
CA ARG A 39 17.92 6.31 -5.71
C ARG A 39 16.52 6.90 -5.68
N ALA A 40 15.88 7.04 -6.84
CA ALA A 40 14.52 7.56 -6.94
C ALA A 40 13.52 6.72 -6.13
N HIS A 41 13.62 5.40 -6.19
CA HIS A 41 12.79 4.51 -5.37
C HIS A 41 13.07 4.66 -3.87
N ALA A 42 14.31 4.88 -3.45
CA ALA A 42 14.63 5.10 -2.05
C ALA A 42 14.02 6.41 -1.52
N GLU A 43 14.09 7.47 -2.32
CA GLU A 43 13.47 8.76 -2.00
C GLU A 43 11.94 8.66 -1.95
N MET A 44 11.33 8.00 -2.94
CA MET A 44 9.88 7.76 -2.96
C MET A 44 9.42 7.04 -1.70
N ARG A 45 10.10 5.97 -1.29
CA ARG A 45 9.80 5.25 -0.04
C ARG A 45 9.93 6.13 1.20
N LEU A 46 10.89 7.04 1.23
CA LEU A 46 11.04 7.97 2.35
C LEU A 46 9.85 8.93 2.43
N LEU A 47 9.47 9.52 1.31
CA LEU A 47 8.34 10.44 1.23
C LEU A 47 7.01 9.75 1.55
N GLU A 48 6.81 8.51 1.11
CA GLU A 48 5.63 7.71 1.48
C GLU A 48 5.54 7.49 2.98
N ARG A 49 6.65 7.14 3.64
CA ARG A 49 6.68 6.98 5.11
C ARG A 49 6.33 8.29 5.83
N GLN A 50 6.84 9.42 5.33
CA GLN A 50 6.53 10.74 5.89
C GLN A 50 5.05 11.08 5.72
N ARG A 51 4.49 10.88 4.51
CA ARG A 51 3.07 11.03 4.22
C ARG A 51 2.24 10.19 5.18
N ASP A 52 2.56 8.90 5.30
CA ASP A 52 1.80 7.98 6.14
C ASP A 52 1.85 8.37 7.62
N ALA A 53 2.99 8.88 8.11
CA ALA A 53 3.11 9.40 9.47
C ALA A 53 2.21 10.63 9.70
N VAL A 54 2.17 11.56 8.75
CA VAL A 54 1.27 12.72 8.81
C VAL A 54 -0.19 12.29 8.72
N GLN A 55 -0.51 11.34 7.83
CA GLN A 55 -1.86 10.83 7.66
C GLN A 55 -2.39 10.13 8.92
N ARG A 56 -1.53 9.39 9.63
CA ARG A 56 -1.86 8.83 10.95
C ARG A 56 -2.16 9.91 11.98
N ARG A 57 -1.40 11.01 12.00
CA ARG A 57 -1.69 12.14 12.91
C ARG A 57 -3.04 12.76 12.59
N VAL A 58 -3.32 13.02 11.31
CA VAL A 58 -4.60 13.56 10.85
C VAL A 58 -5.75 12.63 11.21
N SER A 59 -5.62 11.31 11.01
CA SER A 59 -6.69 10.36 11.33
C SER A 59 -6.99 10.32 12.83
N VAL A 60 -5.97 10.38 13.70
CA VAL A 60 -6.15 10.47 15.15
C VAL A 60 -6.90 11.74 15.54
N HIS A 61 -6.52 12.90 14.98
CA HIS A 61 -7.20 14.17 15.26
C HIS A 61 -8.64 14.18 14.73
N ARG A 62 -8.87 13.73 13.49
CA ARG A 62 -10.22 13.60 12.91
C ARG A 62 -11.10 12.67 13.71
N ALA A 63 -10.54 11.53 14.12
CA ALA A 63 -11.26 10.64 15.00
C ALA A 63 -11.62 11.40 16.28
N ARG A 64 -10.71 12.17 16.91
CA ARG A 64 -10.96 12.91 18.16
C ARG A 64 -12.09 13.91 18.02
N LEU A 65 -12.16 14.57 16.88
CA LEU A 65 -13.20 15.54 16.54
C LEU A 65 -14.47 14.89 15.97
N SER A 66 -14.53 13.55 15.87
CA SER A 66 -15.68 12.86 15.31
C SER A 66 -16.92 13.12 16.18
N PRO A 67 -18.03 13.62 15.60
CA PRO A 67 -19.28 13.84 16.34
C PRO A 67 -19.77 12.59 17.07
N LEU A 68 -19.52 11.40 16.50
CA LEU A 68 -19.86 10.10 17.11
C LEU A 68 -19.28 9.89 18.51
N ARG A 69 -18.18 10.58 18.88
CA ARG A 69 -17.69 10.52 20.26
C ARG A 69 -18.54 11.28 21.27
N ALA A 70 -19.20 12.36 20.83
CA ALA A 70 -20.05 13.19 21.66
C ALA A 70 -21.48 12.64 21.77
N VAL A 71 -21.88 11.77 20.83
CA VAL A 71 -23.16 11.06 20.88
C VAL A 71 -23.22 10.23 22.18
N PRO A 72 -24.26 10.35 23.02
CA PRO A 72 -24.46 9.50 24.20
C PRO A 72 -24.62 8.02 23.85
N ASP A 73 -24.37 7.13 24.80
CA ASP A 73 -24.48 5.69 24.56
C ASP A 73 -25.91 5.25 24.20
N GLN A 74 -26.94 5.93 24.73
CA GLN A 74 -28.35 5.65 24.40
C GLN A 74 -28.68 5.91 22.92
N ILE A 75 -28.23 7.05 22.40
CA ILE A 75 -28.43 7.40 20.99
C ILE A 75 -27.62 6.45 20.09
N LEU A 76 -26.43 6.05 20.54
CA LEU A 76 -25.61 5.09 19.81
C LEU A 76 -26.28 3.70 19.76
N GLN A 77 -26.92 3.27 20.86
CA GLN A 77 -27.72 2.04 20.94
C GLN A 77 -28.93 2.11 19.98
N GLU A 78 -29.66 3.22 19.95
CA GLU A 78 -30.78 3.43 19.03
C GLU A 78 -30.33 3.31 17.55
N ILE A 79 -29.21 3.96 17.20
CA ILE A 79 -28.62 3.81 15.87
C ILE A 79 -28.29 2.34 15.55
N PHE A 80 -27.76 1.60 16.52
CA PHE A 80 -27.40 0.19 16.33
C PHE A 80 -28.61 -0.71 16.13
N GLN A 81 -29.74 -0.43 16.78
CA GLN A 81 -31.00 -1.16 16.57
C GLN A 81 -31.48 -1.03 15.13
N HIS A 82 -31.39 0.18 14.57
CA HIS A 82 -31.70 0.42 13.16
C HIS A 82 -30.71 -0.21 12.17
N CYS A 83 -29.59 -0.76 12.65
CA CYS A 83 -28.65 -1.50 11.81
C CYS A 83 -28.92 -3.01 11.80
N LEU A 84 -29.85 -3.51 12.62
CA LEU A 84 -30.16 -4.93 12.69
C LEU A 84 -30.79 -5.43 11.38
N PRO A 85 -30.55 -6.68 10.97
CA PRO A 85 -31.20 -7.25 9.79
C PRO A 85 -32.71 -7.37 9.99
N ASP A 86 -33.51 -7.05 8.96
CA ASP A 86 -34.98 -7.17 8.98
C ASP A 86 -35.50 -8.63 8.95
N THR A 87 -34.60 -9.61 9.01
CA THR A 87 -34.96 -11.03 8.90
C THR A 87 -35.34 -11.63 10.25
N PRO A 88 -36.42 -12.44 10.33
CA PRO A 88 -36.91 -13.00 11.59
C PRO A 88 -35.95 -14.01 12.26
N TYR A 89 -35.03 -14.60 11.49
CA TYR A 89 -34.01 -15.52 12.00
C TYR A 89 -32.63 -15.06 11.53
N VAL A 90 -31.93 -14.33 12.40
CA VAL A 90 -30.58 -13.85 12.12
C VAL A 90 -29.57 -14.94 12.49
N VAL A 91 -28.88 -15.48 11.49
CA VAL A 91 -27.70 -16.32 11.73
C VAL A 91 -26.54 -15.43 12.14
N PRO A 92 -25.83 -15.72 13.26
CA PRO A 92 -24.67 -14.93 13.67
C PRO A 92 -23.61 -14.86 12.55
N ASN A 93 -23.33 -13.65 12.08
CA ASN A 93 -22.32 -13.38 11.05
C ASN A 93 -21.45 -12.20 11.48
N ALA A 94 -20.12 -12.39 11.46
CA ALA A 94 -19.16 -11.35 11.84
C ALA A 94 -19.25 -10.08 10.97
N HIS A 95 -19.85 -10.18 9.78
CA HIS A 95 -20.04 -9.08 8.84
C HIS A 95 -21.44 -8.47 8.89
N SER A 96 -22.35 -8.94 9.76
CA SER A 96 -23.67 -8.34 9.97
C SER A 96 -23.83 -7.79 11.38
N ALA A 97 -24.76 -6.84 11.57
CA ALA A 97 -25.15 -6.42 12.91
C ALA A 97 -25.80 -7.59 13.68
N PRO A 98 -25.66 -7.63 15.01
CA PRO A 98 -24.91 -6.68 15.85
C PRO A 98 -23.38 -6.90 15.85
N LEU A 99 -22.90 -8.06 15.37
CA LEU A 99 -21.50 -8.49 15.54
C LEU A 99 -20.49 -7.56 14.85
N VAL A 100 -20.79 -7.09 13.63
CA VAL A 100 -19.91 -6.18 12.89
C VAL A 100 -19.63 -4.88 13.66
N LEU A 101 -20.62 -4.40 14.44
CA LEU A 101 -20.51 -3.18 15.24
C LEU A 101 -19.51 -3.36 16.39
N THR A 102 -19.36 -4.58 16.91
CA THR A 102 -18.39 -4.91 17.97
C THR A 102 -16.94 -4.84 17.50
N HIS A 103 -16.68 -4.83 16.18
CA HIS A 103 -15.34 -4.78 15.61
C HIS A 103 -14.85 -3.36 15.33
N VAL A 104 -15.71 -2.34 15.45
CA VAL A 104 -15.36 -0.94 15.13
C VAL A 104 -14.42 -0.32 16.17
N CYS A 105 -14.83 -0.28 17.44
CA CYS A 105 -13.99 0.23 18.52
C CYS A 105 -14.43 -0.33 19.88
N ARG A 106 -13.61 -0.08 20.93
CA ARG A 106 -13.92 -0.56 22.30
C ARG A 106 -15.26 -0.04 22.82
N ARG A 107 -15.56 1.25 22.61
CA ARG A 107 -16.82 1.87 23.07
C ARG A 107 -18.04 1.22 22.42
N TRP A 108 -18.01 1.03 21.09
CA TRP A 108 -19.11 0.39 20.37
C TRP A 108 -19.33 -1.04 20.85
N ARG A 109 -18.26 -1.80 21.07
CA ARG A 109 -18.35 -3.15 21.66
C ARG A 109 -19.02 -3.14 23.03
N THR A 110 -18.62 -2.22 23.91
CA THR A 110 -19.22 -2.08 25.24
C THR A 110 -20.71 -1.77 25.15
N VAL A 111 -21.11 -0.83 24.29
CA VAL A 111 -22.53 -0.49 24.10
C VAL A 111 -23.32 -1.67 23.54
N VAL A 112 -22.80 -2.36 22.52
CA VAL A 112 -23.47 -3.53 21.93
C VAL A 112 -23.62 -4.67 22.95
N GLN A 113 -22.60 -4.94 23.74
CA GLN A 113 -22.64 -5.99 24.77
C GLN A 113 -23.57 -5.64 25.95
N ALA A 114 -23.69 -4.35 26.28
CA ALA A 114 -24.57 -3.89 27.36
C ALA A 114 -26.05 -3.79 26.93
N SER A 115 -26.32 -3.76 25.63
CA SER A 115 -27.68 -3.58 25.10
C SER A 115 -28.32 -4.93 24.80
N SER A 116 -29.20 -5.41 25.67
CA SER A 116 -29.91 -6.68 25.47
C SER A 116 -30.80 -6.70 24.23
N GLU A 117 -31.27 -5.53 23.78
CA GLU A 117 -32.15 -5.38 22.61
C GLU A 117 -31.44 -5.65 21.27
N LEU A 118 -30.11 -5.79 21.27
CA LEU A 118 -29.32 -6.09 20.08
C LEU A 118 -29.06 -7.59 19.89
N TRP A 119 -29.52 -8.45 20.81
CA TRP A 119 -29.33 -9.90 20.82
C TRP A 119 -30.67 -10.63 20.75
#